data_AF-C7NEL1-F1
#
_entry.id   AF-C7NEL1-F1
#
_cell.length_a   1.000
_cell.length_b   1.000
_cell.length_c   1.000
_cell.angle_alpha   90.00
_cell.angle_beta   90.00
_cell.angle_gamma   90.00
#
_symmetry.space_group_name_H-M   'P 1'
#
loop_
_entity.id
_entity.type
_entity.pdbx_description
1 polymer ?
#
loop_
_entity_poly.entity_id
_entity_poly.type
_entity_poly.pdbx_seq_one_letter_code
_entity_poly.pdbx_strand_id
1 'polypeptide(L)'
;MENRTLMSVMEAEEAYKKFLKSARGIFGFSFKKKENLKSFSEIQKEENAYNSVNLGIKEVSLDKIVGSVEKYADFDKNFVPKNNVVKQRWINIYIGYTSDSMLPMVILYKIKDNYYVYDGNHRVSVAKFLNFATIEAQVEEFLPTKDTKDKVIYRERMIFEKETGLSDISLSEPIKYKYLQEEIESYKILLNKRKIENTDLKEASKKWYVNVFLPIKTILSKNEIIKNYKGNLDDVFLSFLEHKYYLSKNIGKNVGYLYSMINFINLVKTNENRDLENICEIQTQELMEKYKKLEKIDNELINTDFKKKMGKNKLLKNKIINYFSQGIEKLPNKYSEYLFKNEEVANDAVLEKFGNYILNYVKILDAQKNNNLNNENKVLEKSEDTLDEIEVNKEKSEFENVETDVLNYILEIFLPIAEIFLEINEKDGFIFNEYEKLQNEFFNLLKLKNLLEAEGKFVKYENIMSESIKLAIDTKNKKMLTGVQEFLVSEKKKEFLKNLKKPEIFQEILEKYGEIKKYETYVKFFIALDNFGEEEFLNNLEKDLKEFYLQDDNVVEYKTEKVMKIENSSIFEDDYEIGFIDFFCNKFVW
;
A
#
# COMPACT_ATOMS: atom_id res chain seq x y z
N MET A 1 62.73 -29.35 -21.66
CA MET A 1 61.92 -29.20 -20.44
C MET A 1 62.51 -28.17 -19.48
N GLU A 2 63.82 -28.17 -19.22
CA GLU A 2 64.50 -27.24 -18.28
C GLU A 2 64.28 -25.74 -18.57
N ASN A 3 64.34 -25.30 -19.84
CA ASN A 3 64.12 -23.88 -20.19
C ASN A 3 62.69 -23.37 -19.91
N ARG A 4 61.67 -24.21 -20.05
CA ARG A 4 60.26 -23.81 -19.81
C ARG A 4 59.97 -23.68 -18.31
N THR A 5 60.58 -24.54 -17.49
CA THR A 5 60.51 -24.48 -16.03
C THR A 5 61.28 -23.29 -15.46
N LEU A 6 62.43 -22.94 -16.05
CA LEU A 6 63.18 -21.75 -15.63
C LEU A 6 62.41 -20.45 -15.93
N MET A 7 61.77 -20.38 -17.11
CA MET A 7 60.98 -19.22 -17.54
C MET A 7 59.75 -18.99 -16.65
N SER A 8 59.02 -20.05 -16.28
CA SER A 8 57.84 -19.93 -15.39
C SER A 8 58.22 -19.49 -13.98
N VAL A 9 59.38 -19.93 -13.46
CA VAL A 9 59.90 -19.47 -12.17
C VAL A 9 60.28 -17.99 -12.21
N MET A 10 60.95 -17.53 -13.28
CA MET A 10 61.28 -16.10 -13.45
C MET A 10 60.04 -15.22 -13.53
N GLU A 11 59.02 -15.64 -14.28
CA GLU A 11 57.73 -14.95 -14.38
C GLU A 11 57.05 -14.86 -13.00
N ALA A 12 56.99 -15.96 -12.27
CA ALA A 12 56.41 -16.02 -10.94
C ALA A 12 57.16 -15.14 -9.92
N GLU A 13 58.49 -15.05 -10.02
CA GLU A 13 59.28 -14.13 -9.19
C GLU A 13 58.99 -12.66 -9.51
N GLU A 14 58.80 -12.32 -10.79
CA GLU A 14 58.42 -10.98 -11.21
C GLU A 14 57.00 -10.62 -10.75
N ALA A 15 56.06 -11.56 -10.87
CA ALA A 15 54.70 -11.43 -10.36
C ALA A 15 54.69 -11.17 -8.85
N TYR A 16 55.48 -11.92 -8.07
CA TYR A 16 55.61 -11.68 -6.64
C TYR A 16 56.19 -10.28 -6.33
N LYS A 17 57.18 -9.82 -7.10
CA LYS A 17 57.71 -8.44 -6.97
C LYS A 17 56.63 -7.40 -7.26
N LYS A 18 55.77 -7.62 -8.26
CA LYS A 18 54.61 -6.75 -8.56
C LYS A 18 53.61 -6.75 -7.41
N PHE A 19 53.32 -7.92 -6.83
CA PHE A 19 52.41 -8.05 -5.69
C PHE A 19 52.90 -7.26 -4.46
N LEU A 20 54.20 -7.34 -4.15
CA LEU A 20 54.80 -6.56 -3.07
C LEU A 20 54.73 -5.04 -3.31
N LYS A 21 54.79 -4.59 -4.57
CA LYS A 21 54.66 -3.17 -4.92
C LYS A 21 53.21 -2.70 -4.79
N SER A 22 52.25 -3.47 -5.31
CA SER A 22 50.83 -3.10 -5.25
C SER A 22 50.30 -3.06 -3.81
N ALA A 23 50.79 -3.94 -2.93
CA ALA A 23 50.42 -3.97 -1.52
C ALA A 23 50.92 -2.74 -0.71
N ARG A 24 51.91 -2.00 -1.21
CA ARG A 24 52.50 -0.82 -0.53
C ARG A 24 51.81 0.50 -0.83
N GLY A 25 50.85 0.54 -1.77
CA GLY A 25 50.12 1.75 -2.17
C GLY A 25 50.91 2.69 -3.10
N ILE A 26 50.21 3.63 -3.75
CA ILE A 26 50.74 4.50 -4.83
C ILE A 26 51.77 5.54 -4.32
N PHE A 27 51.85 5.79 -3.01
CA PHE A 27 52.86 6.65 -2.40
C PHE A 27 53.57 5.87 -1.30
N GLY A 28 54.86 5.58 -1.49
CA GLY A 28 55.66 4.63 -0.70
C GLY A 28 55.96 5.01 0.76
N PHE A 29 55.01 5.60 1.48
CA PHE A 29 55.06 5.85 2.91
C PHE A 29 53.83 5.23 3.60
N SER A 30 53.95 4.00 4.08
CA SER A 30 52.98 3.41 5.00
C SER A 30 53.50 3.50 6.43
N PHE A 31 53.09 4.54 7.16
CA PHE A 31 53.25 4.64 8.62
C PHE A 31 52.15 3.88 9.39
N LYS A 32 51.34 3.05 8.72
CA LYS A 32 50.39 2.16 9.39
C LYS A 32 51.06 0.83 9.72
N LYS A 33 50.97 0.42 10.99
CA LYS A 33 51.36 -0.91 11.50
C LYS A 33 50.94 -1.98 10.47
N LYS A 34 51.86 -2.88 10.11
CA LYS A 34 51.54 -4.03 9.24
C LYS A 34 50.51 -4.91 9.94
N GLU A 35 49.23 -4.65 9.69
CA GLU A 35 48.14 -5.46 10.19
C GLU A 35 48.22 -6.87 9.60
N ASN A 36 48.03 -7.87 10.47
CA ASN A 36 47.94 -9.27 10.08
C ASN A 36 46.56 -9.56 9.47
N LEU A 37 46.39 -10.75 8.90
CA LEU A 37 45.06 -11.27 8.60
C LEU A 37 44.23 -11.36 9.89
N LYS A 38 42.90 -11.29 9.78
CA LYS A 38 42.01 -11.56 10.92
C LYS A 38 42.18 -13.02 11.36
N SER A 39 42.32 -13.24 12.66
CA SER A 39 42.40 -14.58 13.25
C SER A 39 41.00 -15.16 13.41
N PHE A 40 40.75 -16.33 12.84
CA PHE A 40 39.48 -17.04 13.05
C PHE A 40 39.26 -17.37 14.53
N SER A 41 40.28 -17.81 15.26
CA SER A 41 40.13 -18.26 16.66
C SER A 41 39.72 -17.13 17.60
N GLU A 42 40.19 -15.91 17.35
CA GLU A 42 39.78 -14.71 18.08
C GLU A 42 38.29 -14.42 17.86
N ILE A 43 37.85 -14.40 16.60
CA ILE A 43 36.45 -14.16 16.23
C ILE A 43 35.55 -15.31 16.69
N GLN A 44 35.99 -16.56 16.57
CA GLN A 44 35.27 -17.74 17.04
C GLN A 44 34.98 -17.64 18.54
N LYS A 45 35.98 -17.22 19.33
CA LYS A 45 35.84 -17.01 20.78
C LYS A 45 34.91 -15.83 21.09
N GLU A 46 35.07 -14.70 20.40
CA GLU A 46 34.21 -13.51 20.54
C GLU A 46 32.74 -13.82 20.22
N GLU A 47 32.52 -14.57 19.14
CA GLU A 47 31.21 -14.96 18.65
C GLU A 47 30.62 -16.16 19.42
N ASN A 48 31.42 -16.86 20.21
CA ASN A 48 31.05 -18.13 20.86
C ASN A 48 30.55 -19.15 19.81
N ALA A 49 31.26 -19.24 18.67
CA ALA A 49 30.82 -19.98 17.50
C ALA A 49 31.53 -21.35 17.41
N TYR A 50 31.13 -22.30 18.27
CA TYR A 50 31.78 -23.62 18.35
C TYR A 50 31.01 -24.74 17.63
N ASN A 51 29.74 -24.52 17.31
CA ASN A 51 28.94 -25.44 16.50
C ASN A 51 29.12 -25.08 15.02
N SER A 52 29.34 -26.07 14.17
CA SER A 52 29.51 -25.89 12.73
C SER A 52 28.48 -26.64 11.90
N VAL A 53 28.22 -26.14 10.70
CA VAL A 53 27.40 -26.79 9.66
C VAL A 53 28.15 -26.77 8.33
N ASN A 54 28.14 -27.89 7.63
CA ASN A 54 28.77 -27.98 6.30
C ASN A 54 27.82 -27.40 5.24
N LEU A 55 28.26 -26.35 4.53
CA LEU A 55 27.51 -25.70 3.46
C LEU A 55 27.78 -26.30 2.07
N GLY A 56 28.68 -27.27 1.97
CA GLY A 56 29.11 -27.89 0.72
C GLY A 56 30.06 -27.03 -0.10
N ILE A 57 30.08 -27.28 -1.41
CA ILE A 57 30.88 -26.53 -2.38
C ILE A 57 30.15 -25.22 -2.72
N LYS A 58 30.85 -24.10 -2.62
CA LYS A 58 30.33 -22.75 -2.91
C LYS A 58 31.34 -21.96 -3.72
N GLU A 59 30.83 -21.14 -4.63
CA GLU A 59 31.60 -20.06 -5.23
C GLU A 59 31.57 -18.86 -4.27
N VAL A 60 32.74 -18.49 -3.73
CA VAL A 60 32.87 -17.47 -2.67
C VAL A 60 33.58 -16.24 -3.23
N SER A 61 33.00 -15.06 -3.05
CA SER A 61 33.65 -13.83 -3.46
C SER A 61 34.91 -13.57 -2.64
N LEU A 62 36.00 -13.23 -3.33
CA LEU A 62 37.32 -13.08 -2.72
C LEU A 62 37.39 -11.90 -1.75
N ASP A 63 36.53 -10.91 -1.87
CA ASP A 63 36.42 -9.76 -0.94
C ASP A 63 35.92 -10.17 0.45
N LYS A 64 35.06 -11.19 0.54
CA LYS A 64 34.54 -11.74 1.81
C LYS A 64 35.54 -12.63 2.54
N ILE A 65 36.66 -12.99 1.90
CA ILE A 65 37.75 -13.74 2.54
C ILE A 65 38.70 -12.77 3.23
N VAL A 66 38.58 -12.68 4.55
CA VAL A 66 39.18 -11.62 5.39
C VAL A 66 40.28 -12.11 6.33
N GLY A 67 40.43 -13.42 6.48
CA GLY A 67 41.31 -13.98 7.51
C GLY A 67 41.76 -15.41 7.27
N SER A 68 42.44 -15.98 8.26
CA SER A 68 42.89 -17.38 8.26
C SER A 68 42.68 -18.03 9.62
N VAL A 69 42.52 -19.35 9.62
CA VAL A 69 42.43 -20.15 10.84
C VAL A 69 43.78 -20.28 11.53
N GLU A 70 44.85 -20.55 10.77
CA GLU A 70 46.18 -20.80 11.34
C GLU A 70 47.23 -19.80 10.83
N LYS A 71 47.22 -19.48 9.54
CA LYS A 71 48.33 -18.77 8.87
C LYS A 71 48.18 -17.25 8.89
N TYR A 72 47.48 -16.71 9.89
CA TYR A 72 47.17 -15.28 9.93
C TYR A 72 48.43 -14.40 10.14
N ALA A 73 49.50 -14.95 10.71
CA ALA A 73 50.79 -14.27 10.90
C ALA A 73 51.72 -14.34 9.67
N ASP A 74 51.53 -15.32 8.79
CA ASP A 74 52.38 -15.56 7.61
C ASP A 74 52.11 -14.59 6.46
N PHE A 75 50.95 -13.95 6.49
CA PHE A 75 50.47 -13.02 5.47
C PHE A 75 50.10 -11.66 6.08
N ASP A 76 50.19 -10.59 5.30
CA ASP A 76 49.57 -9.32 5.67
C ASP A 76 48.05 -9.32 5.44
N LYS A 77 47.37 -8.23 5.84
CA LYS A 77 45.92 -8.09 5.66
C LYS A 77 45.41 -8.27 4.22
N ASN A 78 46.29 -8.13 3.23
CA ASN A 78 45.97 -8.29 1.80
C ASN A 78 46.38 -9.69 1.28
N PHE A 79 46.64 -10.65 2.18
CA PHE A 79 47.16 -11.98 1.86
C PHE A 79 48.54 -11.96 1.19
N VAL A 80 49.39 -10.96 1.44
CA VAL A 80 50.76 -10.93 0.88
C VAL A 80 51.72 -11.73 1.78
N PRO A 81 52.48 -12.71 1.25
CA PRO A 81 53.48 -13.46 2.01
C PRO A 81 54.51 -12.57 2.71
N LYS A 82 54.73 -12.78 4.02
CA LYS A 82 55.65 -11.99 4.85
C LYS A 82 57.06 -12.54 4.97
N ASN A 83 57.27 -13.83 4.68
CA ASN A 83 58.57 -14.49 4.81
C ASN A 83 58.94 -15.28 3.55
N ASN A 84 60.23 -15.62 3.43
CA ASN A 84 60.78 -16.29 2.25
C ASN A 84 60.21 -17.70 2.03
N VAL A 85 59.84 -18.42 3.10
CA VAL A 85 59.29 -19.77 2.99
C VAL A 85 57.90 -19.73 2.34
N VAL A 86 57.04 -18.83 2.81
CA VAL A 86 55.68 -18.60 2.28
C VAL A 86 55.76 -18.05 0.85
N LYS A 87 56.75 -17.18 0.56
CA LYS A 87 57.04 -16.70 -0.81
C LYS A 87 57.31 -17.85 -1.78
N GLN A 88 58.20 -18.80 -1.44
CA GLN A 88 58.54 -19.90 -2.35
C GLN A 88 57.34 -20.77 -2.67
N ARG A 89 56.49 -21.05 -1.68
CA ARG A 89 55.23 -21.76 -1.91
C ARG A 89 54.25 -20.94 -2.74
N TRP A 90 54.20 -19.62 -2.57
CA TRP A 90 53.38 -18.73 -3.39
C TRP A 90 53.78 -18.79 -4.87
N ILE A 91 55.09 -18.77 -5.16
CA ILE A 91 55.65 -18.92 -6.51
C ILE A 91 55.16 -20.22 -7.17
N ASN A 92 55.24 -21.34 -6.44
CA ASN A 92 54.79 -22.63 -6.97
C ASN A 92 53.28 -22.66 -7.25
N ILE A 93 52.47 -22.03 -6.40
CA ILE A 93 51.02 -21.94 -6.61
C ILE A 93 50.68 -21.01 -7.78
N TYR A 94 51.42 -19.91 -7.93
CA TYR A 94 51.29 -19.01 -9.08
C TYR A 94 51.54 -19.75 -10.40
N ILE A 95 52.65 -20.49 -10.48
CA ILE A 95 52.96 -21.34 -11.63
C ILE A 95 51.83 -22.34 -11.89
N GLY A 96 51.26 -22.92 -10.82
CA GLY A 96 50.10 -23.80 -10.90
C GLY A 96 48.91 -23.14 -11.59
N TYR A 97 48.52 -21.94 -11.16
CA TYR A 97 47.41 -21.17 -11.75
C TYR A 97 47.67 -20.72 -13.19
N THR A 98 48.92 -20.43 -13.56
CA THR A 98 49.30 -20.00 -14.92
C THR A 98 49.65 -21.17 -15.85
N SER A 99 49.52 -22.40 -15.35
CA SER A 99 49.67 -23.64 -16.12
C SER A 99 48.33 -24.36 -16.23
N ASP A 100 48.17 -25.29 -17.17
CA ASP A 100 46.97 -26.14 -17.29
C ASP A 100 46.87 -27.19 -16.15
N SER A 101 47.28 -26.84 -14.94
CA SER A 101 47.27 -27.70 -13.76
C SER A 101 46.00 -27.47 -12.95
N MET A 102 45.27 -28.55 -12.65
CA MET A 102 44.17 -28.49 -11.69
C MET A 102 44.69 -28.31 -10.27
N LEU A 103 44.37 -27.17 -9.67
CA LEU A 103 44.65 -26.92 -8.26
C LEU A 103 43.48 -27.41 -7.39
N PRO A 104 43.76 -28.00 -6.21
CA PRO A 104 42.70 -28.37 -5.27
C PRO A 104 41.89 -27.16 -4.83
N MET A 105 40.60 -27.39 -4.56
CA MET A 105 39.72 -26.37 -3.98
C MET A 105 40.27 -25.85 -2.62
N VAL A 106 39.82 -24.67 -2.22
CA VAL A 106 40.15 -24.14 -0.88
C VAL A 106 39.12 -24.60 0.15
N ILE A 107 39.52 -24.64 1.42
CA ILE A 107 38.59 -24.94 2.53
C ILE A 107 38.44 -23.66 3.34
N LEU A 108 37.21 -23.17 3.48
CA LEU A 108 36.90 -21.92 4.16
C LEU A 108 35.98 -22.17 5.35
N TYR A 109 36.33 -21.54 6.46
CA TYR A 109 35.43 -21.40 7.61
C TYR A 109 34.67 -20.08 7.50
N LYS A 110 33.37 -20.11 7.75
CA LYS A 110 32.50 -18.94 7.70
C LYS A 110 31.97 -18.63 9.10
N ILE A 111 32.01 -17.36 9.51
CA ILE A 111 31.23 -16.86 10.66
C ILE A 111 30.56 -15.57 10.18
N LYS A 112 29.22 -15.53 10.23
CA LYS A 112 28.42 -14.43 9.66
C LYS A 112 28.82 -14.22 8.19
N ASP A 113 29.04 -12.99 7.74
CA ASP A 113 29.37 -12.69 6.34
C ASP A 113 30.85 -12.91 5.96
N ASN A 114 31.70 -13.26 6.93
CA ASN A 114 33.16 -13.31 6.77
C ASN A 114 33.67 -14.74 6.60
N TYR A 115 34.64 -14.91 5.71
CA TYR A 115 35.31 -16.18 5.44
C TYR A 115 36.77 -16.15 5.86
N TYR A 116 37.23 -17.28 6.39
CA TYR A 116 38.56 -17.50 6.93
C TYR A 116 39.15 -18.75 6.31
N VAL A 117 40.38 -18.64 5.82
CA VAL A 117 41.03 -19.74 5.11
C VAL A 117 41.55 -20.78 6.11
N TYR A 118 40.93 -21.96 6.10
CA TYR A 118 41.40 -23.15 6.81
C TYR A 118 42.54 -23.81 6.00
N ASP A 119 42.26 -24.16 4.73
CA ASP A 119 43.28 -24.62 3.78
C ASP A 119 43.26 -23.81 2.48
N GLY A 120 44.44 -23.60 1.90
CA GLY A 120 44.59 -22.91 0.62
C GLY A 120 44.97 -21.43 0.68
N ASN A 121 45.57 -20.95 1.79
CA ASN A 121 45.99 -19.54 1.96
C ASN A 121 46.81 -18.98 0.78
N HIS A 122 47.73 -19.78 0.22
CA HIS A 122 48.53 -19.37 -0.93
C HIS A 122 47.69 -19.31 -2.22
N ARG A 123 46.67 -20.16 -2.36
CA ARG A 123 45.74 -20.14 -3.50
C ARG A 123 44.86 -18.90 -3.46
N VAL A 124 44.30 -18.58 -2.29
CA VAL A 124 43.56 -17.31 -2.08
C VAL A 124 44.45 -16.09 -2.35
N SER A 125 45.70 -16.11 -1.86
CA SER A 125 46.67 -15.05 -2.10
C SER A 125 46.95 -14.82 -3.59
N VAL A 126 47.23 -15.89 -4.34
CA VAL A 126 47.45 -15.82 -5.80
C VAL A 126 46.18 -15.39 -6.52
N ALA A 127 45.01 -15.93 -6.17
CA ALA A 127 43.74 -15.57 -6.78
C ALA A 127 43.39 -14.09 -6.57
N LYS A 128 43.65 -13.54 -5.38
CA LYS A 128 43.54 -12.09 -5.12
C LYS A 128 44.53 -11.28 -5.96
N PHE A 129 45.78 -11.72 -6.09
CA PHE A 129 46.77 -11.05 -6.95
C PHE A 129 46.38 -11.05 -8.44
N LEU A 130 45.80 -12.16 -8.91
CA LEU A 130 45.29 -12.31 -10.27
C LEU A 130 43.92 -11.62 -10.48
N ASN A 131 43.39 -10.94 -9.46
CA ASN A 131 42.10 -10.24 -9.49
C ASN A 131 40.90 -11.14 -9.89
N PHE A 132 40.89 -12.39 -9.44
CA PHE A 132 39.69 -13.21 -9.56
C PHE A 132 38.55 -12.58 -8.74
N ALA A 133 37.32 -12.67 -9.23
CA ALA A 133 36.14 -12.19 -8.49
C ALA A 133 35.74 -13.17 -7.37
N THR A 134 35.88 -14.45 -7.65
CA THR A 134 35.41 -15.56 -6.84
C THR A 134 36.44 -16.70 -6.78
N ILE A 135 36.27 -17.60 -5.82
CA ILE A 135 37.02 -18.85 -5.72
C ILE A 135 36.08 -19.98 -5.29
N GLU A 136 36.22 -21.15 -5.89
CA GLU A 136 35.50 -22.35 -5.47
C GLU A 136 36.06 -22.88 -4.15
N ALA A 137 35.18 -23.10 -3.18
CA ALA A 137 35.55 -23.48 -1.82
C ALA A 137 34.60 -24.53 -1.22
N GLN A 138 35.15 -25.44 -0.42
CA GLN A 138 34.36 -26.22 0.52
C GLN A 138 34.17 -25.35 1.77
N VAL A 139 32.91 -25.09 2.14
CA VAL A 139 32.59 -24.14 3.20
C VAL A 139 31.99 -24.82 4.42
N GLU A 140 32.55 -24.55 5.58
CA GLU A 140 32.01 -24.92 6.90
C GLU A 140 31.66 -23.66 7.69
N GLU A 141 30.39 -23.49 8.06
CA GLU A 141 29.92 -22.31 8.77
C GLU A 141 29.79 -22.57 10.27
N PHE A 142 30.46 -21.75 11.08
CA PHE A 142 30.41 -21.77 12.52
C PHE A 142 29.37 -20.76 13.01
N LEU A 143 28.42 -21.25 13.83
CA LEU A 143 27.22 -20.52 14.23
C LEU A 143 27.43 -19.84 15.59
N PRO A 144 27.26 -18.50 15.70
CA PRO A 144 27.30 -17.81 16.99
C PRO A 144 26.23 -18.37 17.96
N THR A 145 26.62 -18.73 19.19
CA THR A 145 25.69 -19.39 20.15
C THR A 145 25.36 -18.58 21.40
N LYS A 146 26.04 -17.46 21.66
CA LYS A 146 25.77 -16.63 22.85
C LYS A 146 24.46 -15.86 22.68
N ASP A 147 23.65 -15.75 23.72
CA ASP A 147 22.35 -15.04 23.69
C ASP A 147 22.49 -13.51 23.85
N THR A 148 23.42 -12.90 23.12
CA THR A 148 23.42 -11.44 22.91
C THR A 148 22.42 -11.11 21.80
N LYS A 149 21.75 -9.95 21.90
CA LYS A 149 20.74 -9.47 20.93
C LYS A 149 21.11 -9.74 19.47
N ASP A 150 22.28 -9.25 19.01
CA ASP A 150 22.71 -9.38 17.61
C ASP A 150 22.89 -10.85 17.16
N LYS A 151 23.25 -11.75 18.07
CA LYS A 151 23.44 -13.17 17.77
C LYS A 151 22.11 -13.94 17.77
N VAL A 152 21.12 -13.51 18.57
CA VAL A 152 19.75 -14.01 18.47
C VAL A 152 19.18 -13.63 17.10
N ILE A 153 19.26 -12.35 16.74
CA ILE A 153 18.78 -11.83 15.44
C ILE A 153 19.45 -12.57 14.27
N TYR A 154 20.77 -12.80 14.34
CA TYR A 154 21.49 -13.56 13.32
C TYR A 154 20.92 -14.96 13.10
N ARG A 155 20.67 -15.71 14.20
CA ARG A 155 20.13 -17.08 14.12
C ARG A 155 18.70 -17.08 13.58
N GLU A 156 17.87 -16.14 14.03
CA GLU A 156 16.49 -15.99 13.55
C GLU A 156 16.46 -15.68 12.05
N ARG A 157 17.29 -14.73 11.60
CA ARG A 157 17.44 -14.39 10.17
C ARG A 157 17.87 -15.61 9.35
N MET A 158 18.88 -16.35 9.82
CA MET A 158 19.36 -17.56 9.13
C MET A 158 18.28 -18.62 8.96
N ILE A 159 17.45 -18.84 9.99
CA ILE A 159 16.32 -19.78 9.93
C ILE A 159 15.27 -19.28 8.93
N PHE A 160 14.89 -18.01 9.05
CA PHE A 160 13.93 -17.36 8.15
C PHE A 160 14.38 -17.44 6.69
N GLU A 161 15.62 -17.10 6.38
CA GLU A 161 16.21 -17.17 5.04
C GLU A 161 16.18 -18.59 4.47
N LYS A 162 16.49 -19.59 5.30
CA LYS A 162 16.49 -21.00 4.89
C LYS A 162 15.08 -21.47 4.53
N GLU A 163 14.09 -21.08 5.32
CA GLU A 163 12.70 -21.54 5.19
C GLU A 163 11.93 -20.80 4.10
N THR A 164 12.12 -19.48 3.99
CA THR A 164 11.39 -18.60 3.05
C THR A 164 12.15 -18.35 1.75
N GLY A 165 13.48 -18.44 1.76
CA GLY A 165 14.34 -18.02 0.65
C GLY A 165 14.51 -16.50 0.50
N LEU A 166 14.01 -15.69 1.43
CA LEU A 166 14.10 -14.23 1.39
C LEU A 166 15.30 -13.73 2.21
N SER A 167 16.29 -13.13 1.56
CA SER A 167 17.53 -12.64 2.20
C SER A 167 17.68 -11.11 2.25
N ASP A 168 16.80 -10.38 1.55
CA ASP A 168 16.83 -8.91 1.43
C ASP A 168 16.01 -8.19 2.51
N ILE A 169 15.71 -8.85 3.63
CA ILE A 169 14.97 -8.30 4.77
C ILE A 169 15.90 -8.26 5.98
N SER A 170 15.97 -7.10 6.65
CA SER A 170 16.86 -6.88 7.78
C SER A 170 16.12 -6.30 8.99
N LEU A 171 15.85 -7.12 10.00
CA LEU A 171 15.18 -6.68 11.24
C LEU A 171 16.17 -6.48 12.39
N SER A 172 15.94 -5.46 13.22
CA SER A 172 16.88 -5.04 14.27
C SER A 172 16.55 -5.55 15.67
N GLU A 173 15.42 -6.24 15.85
CA GLU A 173 14.99 -6.79 17.14
C GLU A 173 14.79 -8.30 17.07
N PRO A 174 15.06 -9.02 18.18
CA PRO A 174 14.71 -10.44 18.30
C PRO A 174 13.21 -10.68 18.10
N ILE A 175 12.84 -11.92 17.80
CA ILE A 175 11.47 -12.43 17.60
C ILE A 175 10.79 -11.90 16.32
N LYS A 176 11.18 -10.74 15.79
CA LYS A 176 10.51 -10.12 14.63
C LYS A 176 10.50 -10.99 13.36
N TYR A 177 11.54 -11.78 13.09
CA TYR A 177 11.55 -12.71 11.95
C TYR A 177 10.51 -13.82 12.10
N LYS A 178 10.19 -14.23 13.33
CA LYS A 178 9.14 -15.21 13.60
C LYS A 178 7.76 -14.63 13.27
N TYR A 179 7.47 -13.40 13.68
CA TYR A 179 6.21 -12.74 13.33
C TYR A 179 6.06 -12.54 11.82
N LEU A 180 7.16 -12.22 11.14
CA LEU A 180 7.17 -12.11 9.69
C LEU A 180 6.86 -13.46 9.01
N GLN A 181 7.39 -14.55 9.54
CA GLN A 181 7.08 -15.89 9.05
C GLN A 181 5.62 -16.27 9.27
N GLU A 182 5.04 -15.97 10.43
CA GLU A 182 3.61 -16.19 10.73
C GLU A 182 2.69 -15.42 9.75
N GLU A 183 3.07 -14.20 9.37
CA GLU A 183 2.35 -13.41 8.35
C GLU A 183 2.43 -14.08 6.96
N ILE A 184 3.61 -14.57 6.56
CA ILE A 184 3.80 -15.28 5.29
C ILE A 184 3.01 -16.60 5.28
N GLU A 185 2.96 -17.33 6.40
CA GLU A 185 2.17 -18.55 6.53
C GLU A 185 0.68 -18.25 6.40
N SER A 186 0.21 -17.17 7.00
CA SER A 186 -1.18 -16.68 6.83
C SER A 186 -1.48 -16.34 5.37
N TYR A 187 -0.56 -15.69 4.67
CA TYR A 187 -0.68 -15.40 3.24
C TYR A 187 -0.66 -16.67 2.38
N LYS A 188 0.14 -17.68 2.74
CA LYS A 188 0.14 -18.99 2.07
C LYS A 188 -1.21 -19.69 2.19
N ILE A 189 -1.85 -19.63 3.36
CA ILE A 189 -3.20 -20.19 3.55
C ILE A 189 -4.20 -19.50 2.61
N LEU A 190 -4.12 -18.17 2.46
CA LEU A 190 -4.91 -17.43 1.48
C LEU A 190 -4.66 -17.95 0.05
N LEU A 191 -3.39 -18.09 -0.38
CA LEU A 191 -3.06 -18.57 -1.71
C LEU A 191 -3.60 -19.98 -1.99
N ASN A 192 -3.53 -20.88 -1.01
CA ASN A 192 -4.05 -22.25 -1.12
C ASN A 192 -5.59 -22.29 -1.16
N LYS A 193 -6.30 -21.27 -0.65
CA LYS A 193 -7.74 -21.11 -0.92
C LYS A 193 -8.01 -20.70 -2.37
N ARG A 194 -7.06 -20.01 -3.04
CA ARG A 194 -7.23 -19.53 -4.43
C ARG A 194 -7.05 -20.62 -5.47
N LYS A 195 -6.10 -21.52 -5.28
CA LYS A 195 -5.81 -22.61 -6.22
C LYS A 195 -6.02 -23.92 -5.48
N ILE A 196 -6.63 -24.91 -6.12
CA ILE A 196 -6.77 -26.27 -5.58
C ILE A 196 -5.38 -26.97 -5.62
N GLU A 197 -4.33 -26.29 -5.17
CA GLU A 197 -2.94 -26.72 -5.19
C GLU A 197 -2.22 -26.20 -3.93
N ASN A 198 -1.38 -27.05 -3.35
CA ASN A 198 -0.60 -26.72 -2.16
C ASN A 198 0.68 -25.98 -2.55
N THR A 199 0.70 -24.66 -2.40
CA THR A 199 1.87 -23.83 -2.64
C THR A 199 2.92 -24.07 -1.56
N ASP A 200 4.18 -24.32 -1.92
CA ASP A 200 5.25 -24.44 -0.93
C ASP A 200 5.54 -23.08 -0.23
N LEU A 201 6.21 -23.11 0.93
CA LEU A 201 6.47 -21.89 1.70
C LEU A 201 7.37 -20.88 0.97
N LYS A 202 8.36 -21.33 0.21
CA LYS A 202 9.30 -20.45 -0.52
C LYS A 202 8.61 -19.72 -1.65
N GLU A 203 7.75 -20.41 -2.39
CA GLU A 203 6.96 -19.83 -3.46
C GLU A 203 5.91 -18.85 -2.92
N ALA A 204 5.27 -19.18 -1.80
CA ALA A 204 4.38 -18.25 -1.11
C ALA A 204 5.13 -17.01 -0.60
N SER A 205 6.33 -17.20 -0.04
CA SER A 205 7.21 -16.12 0.44
C SER A 205 7.60 -15.16 -0.68
N LYS A 206 8.00 -15.67 -1.85
CA LYS A 206 8.33 -14.85 -3.02
C LYS A 206 7.13 -14.02 -3.49
N LYS A 207 5.94 -14.64 -3.57
CA LYS A 207 4.71 -13.94 -3.94
C LYS A 207 4.33 -12.87 -2.92
N TRP A 208 4.41 -13.19 -1.63
CA TRP A 208 4.16 -12.24 -0.56
C TRP A 208 5.14 -11.06 -0.61
N TYR A 209 6.43 -11.33 -0.82
CA TYR A 209 7.46 -10.30 -0.92
C TYR A 209 7.16 -9.29 -2.04
N VAL A 210 6.83 -9.79 -3.23
CA VAL A 210 6.53 -8.96 -4.41
C VAL A 210 5.17 -8.27 -4.32
N ASN A 211 4.18 -8.90 -3.69
CA ASN A 211 2.79 -8.43 -3.71
C ASN A 211 2.35 -7.66 -2.47
N VAL A 212 3.03 -7.80 -1.34
CA VAL A 212 2.70 -7.17 -0.06
C VAL A 212 3.88 -6.35 0.44
N PHE A 213 5.04 -6.99 0.68
CA PHE A 213 6.19 -6.34 1.31
C PHE A 213 6.73 -5.15 0.51
N LEU A 214 7.09 -5.36 -0.76
CA LEU A 214 7.66 -4.30 -1.60
C LEU A 214 6.70 -3.13 -1.87
N PRO A 215 5.42 -3.34 -2.22
CA PRO A 215 4.44 -2.25 -2.35
C PRO A 215 4.33 -1.40 -1.08
N ILE A 216 4.19 -2.05 0.07
CA ILE A 216 4.05 -1.36 1.35
C ILE A 216 5.34 -0.61 1.72
N LYS A 217 6.50 -1.25 1.59
CA LYS A 217 7.80 -0.60 1.83
C LYS A 217 7.97 0.63 0.94
N THR A 218 7.52 0.57 -0.31
CA THR A 218 7.55 1.73 -1.23
C THR A 218 6.65 2.86 -0.71
N ILE A 219 5.41 2.54 -0.32
CA ILE A 219 4.44 3.52 0.21
C ILE A 219 4.97 4.19 1.49
N LEU A 220 5.50 3.41 2.44
CA LEU A 220 6.12 3.90 3.67
C LEU A 220 7.32 4.81 3.38
N SER A 221 8.15 4.45 2.39
CA SER A 221 9.31 5.26 2.00
C SER A 221 8.89 6.60 1.40
N LYS A 222 7.88 6.60 0.51
CA LYS A 222 7.41 7.81 -0.18
C LYS A 222 6.71 8.78 0.76
N ASN A 223 6.02 8.25 1.77
CA ASN A 223 5.42 9.03 2.86
C ASN A 223 6.43 9.41 3.96
N GLU A 224 7.72 9.17 3.76
CA GLU A 224 8.82 9.55 4.65
C GLU A 224 8.73 9.05 6.11
N ILE A 225 7.97 7.97 6.35
CA ILE A 225 7.64 7.46 7.70
C ILE A 225 8.87 7.12 8.54
N ILE A 226 9.98 6.74 7.88
CA ILE A 226 11.23 6.39 8.58
C ILE A 226 11.77 7.54 9.45
N LYS A 227 11.43 8.80 9.17
CA LYS A 227 11.88 9.96 9.96
C LYS A 227 11.41 9.90 11.41
N ASN A 228 10.29 9.23 11.68
CA ASN A 228 9.67 9.14 13.00
C ASN A 228 10.10 7.87 13.77
N TYR A 229 10.96 7.03 13.20
CA TYR A 229 11.38 5.74 13.77
C TYR A 229 12.90 5.62 13.91
N LYS A 230 13.33 4.84 14.90
CA LYS A 230 14.72 4.35 14.99
C LYS A 230 14.82 2.99 14.30
N GLY A 231 15.80 2.81 13.44
CA GLY A 231 16.05 1.55 12.73
C GLY A 231 15.99 1.73 11.23
N ASN A 232 15.60 0.68 10.52
CA ASN A 232 15.44 0.70 9.07
C ASN A 232 13.97 0.54 8.67
N LEU A 233 13.69 0.65 7.38
CA LEU A 233 12.32 0.61 6.86
C LEU A 233 11.65 -0.77 7.00
N ASP A 234 12.41 -1.85 7.12
CA ASP A 234 11.87 -3.19 7.37
C ASP A 234 11.37 -3.31 8.82
N ASP A 235 12.02 -2.63 9.78
CA ASP A 235 11.49 -2.53 11.14
C ASP A 235 10.17 -1.74 11.20
N VAL A 236 10.04 -0.67 10.40
CA VAL A 236 8.80 0.10 10.27
C VAL A 236 7.69 -0.77 9.66
N PHE A 237 8.02 -1.62 8.68
CA PHE A 237 7.07 -2.58 8.12
C PHE A 237 6.51 -3.53 9.20
N LEU A 238 7.34 -3.98 10.15
CA LEU A 238 6.87 -4.80 11.27
C LEU A 238 5.94 -4.03 12.20
N SER A 239 6.25 -2.77 12.53
CA SER A 239 5.35 -1.91 13.32
C SER A 239 4.00 -1.70 12.62
N PHE A 240 3.99 -1.61 11.29
CA PHE A 240 2.75 -1.64 10.52
C PHE A 240 1.98 -2.96 10.69
N LEU A 241 2.64 -4.12 10.62
CA LEU A 241 1.95 -5.40 10.79
C LEU A 241 1.33 -5.53 12.19
N GLU A 242 2.04 -5.05 13.22
CA GLU A 242 1.52 -4.96 14.59
C GLU A 242 0.28 -4.06 14.65
N HIS A 243 0.32 -2.90 13.98
CA HIS A 243 -0.83 -1.99 13.87
C HIS A 243 -2.03 -2.63 13.17
N LYS A 244 -1.80 -3.33 12.04
CA LYS A 244 -2.84 -4.09 11.34
C LYS A 244 -3.47 -5.15 12.24
N TYR A 245 -2.67 -5.86 13.02
CA TYR A 245 -3.16 -6.84 13.98
C TYR A 245 -4.03 -6.17 15.07
N TYR A 246 -3.58 -5.04 15.62
CA TYR A 246 -4.33 -4.25 16.60
C TYR A 246 -5.70 -3.80 16.05
N LEU A 247 -5.72 -3.19 14.86
CA LEU A 247 -6.95 -2.78 14.19
C LEU A 247 -7.91 -3.96 13.95
N SER A 248 -7.37 -5.07 13.42
CA SER A 248 -8.17 -6.27 13.14
C SER A 248 -8.79 -6.85 14.42
N LYS A 249 -8.05 -6.80 15.53
CA LYS A 249 -8.53 -7.28 16.82
C LYS A 249 -9.63 -6.39 17.40
N ASN A 250 -9.47 -5.08 17.31
CA ASN A 250 -10.45 -4.12 17.83
C ASN A 250 -11.77 -4.17 17.05
N ILE A 251 -11.70 -4.32 15.72
CA ILE A 251 -12.87 -4.37 14.85
C ILE A 251 -13.47 -5.79 14.82
N GLY A 252 -12.74 -6.81 15.28
CA GLY A 252 -13.21 -8.20 15.30
C GLY A 252 -13.17 -8.91 13.94
N LYS A 253 -12.65 -8.26 12.89
CA LYS A 253 -12.43 -8.83 11.55
C LYS A 253 -11.12 -8.35 10.95
N ASN A 254 -10.60 -9.09 9.98
CA ASN A 254 -9.40 -8.67 9.26
C ASN A 254 -9.70 -7.39 8.47
N VAL A 255 -8.92 -6.33 8.70
CA VAL A 255 -9.12 -5.02 8.06
C VAL A 255 -8.31 -4.85 6.76
N GLY A 256 -7.51 -5.84 6.37
CA GLY A 256 -6.66 -5.77 5.18
C GLY A 256 -5.35 -4.98 5.38
N TYR A 257 -4.53 -4.94 4.35
CA TYR A 257 -3.27 -4.19 4.31
C TYR A 257 -3.45 -2.73 3.91
N LEU A 258 -4.32 -2.42 2.95
CA LEU A 258 -4.53 -1.08 2.39
C LEU A 258 -5.04 -0.12 3.46
N TYR A 259 -6.18 -0.45 4.08
CA TYR A 259 -6.77 0.36 5.14
C TYR A 259 -5.79 0.54 6.31
N SER A 260 -5.20 -0.56 6.80
CA SER A 260 -4.22 -0.50 7.89
C SER A 260 -2.98 0.29 7.54
N MET A 261 -2.52 0.28 6.29
CA MET A 261 -1.34 1.03 5.84
C MET A 261 -1.61 2.53 5.84
N ILE A 262 -2.73 2.94 5.26
CA ILE A 262 -3.15 4.34 5.25
C ILE A 262 -3.38 4.82 6.69
N ASN A 263 -4.06 4.01 7.51
CA ASN A 263 -4.32 4.32 8.92
C ASN A 263 -3.02 4.43 9.73
N PHE A 264 -2.06 3.51 9.55
CA PHE A 264 -0.75 3.58 10.19
C PHE A 264 0.03 4.85 9.81
N ILE A 265 0.05 5.20 8.52
CA ILE A 265 0.70 6.43 8.05
C ILE A 265 0.04 7.67 8.66
N ASN A 266 -1.29 7.71 8.68
CA ASN A 266 -2.05 8.80 9.27
C ASN A 266 -1.85 8.90 10.78
N LEU A 267 -1.68 7.78 11.48
CA LEU A 267 -1.31 7.75 12.91
C LEU A 267 0.05 8.43 13.13
N VAL A 268 1.08 8.04 12.36
CA VAL A 268 2.41 8.63 12.46
C VAL A 268 2.38 10.12 12.14
N LYS A 269 1.73 10.50 11.03
CA LYS A 269 1.60 11.89 10.61
C LYS A 269 0.81 12.73 11.62
N THR A 270 -0.24 12.20 12.23
CA THR A 270 -1.02 12.91 13.27
C THR A 270 -0.21 13.15 14.53
N ASN A 271 0.63 12.18 14.92
CA ASN A 271 1.56 12.34 16.06
C ASN A 271 2.66 13.37 15.79
N GLU A 272 3.09 13.53 14.54
CA GLU A 272 4.03 14.58 14.13
C GLU A 272 3.36 15.95 14.04
N ASN A 273 2.23 16.02 13.35
CA ASN A 273 1.42 17.21 13.19
C ASN A 273 -0.06 16.82 13.01
N ARG A 274 -0.89 17.22 13.99
CA ARG A 274 -2.34 16.93 14.04
C ARG A 274 -3.15 17.66 12.96
N ASP A 275 -2.57 18.59 12.22
CA ASP A 275 -3.23 19.27 11.10
C ASP A 275 -3.99 18.26 10.20
N LEU A 276 -5.25 18.57 9.90
CA LEU A 276 -6.17 17.67 9.20
C LEU A 276 -5.74 17.38 7.76
N GLU A 277 -4.92 18.25 7.16
CA GLU A 277 -4.38 18.09 5.80
C GLU A 277 -3.03 17.36 5.79
N ASN A 278 -2.39 17.17 6.95
CA ASN A 278 -1.21 16.30 7.05
C ASN A 278 -1.62 14.81 7.04
N ILE A 279 -1.90 14.31 5.82
CA ILE A 279 -2.42 12.96 5.56
C ILE A 279 -1.46 12.12 4.70
N CYS A 280 -1.79 10.83 4.58
CA CYS A 280 -1.14 9.88 3.68
C CYS A 280 -1.20 10.37 2.23
N GLU A 281 -0.04 10.45 1.58
CA GLU A 281 0.10 10.86 0.19
C GLU A 281 -0.12 9.68 -0.75
N ILE A 282 -1.05 9.84 -1.69
CA ILE A 282 -1.42 8.78 -2.65
C ILE A 282 -1.39 9.21 -4.12
N GLN A 283 -1.19 10.50 -4.40
CA GLN A 283 -1.55 11.11 -5.69
C GLN A 283 -0.61 10.76 -6.86
N THR A 284 0.54 10.12 -6.60
CA THR A 284 1.46 9.76 -7.69
C THR A 284 1.00 8.47 -8.37
N GLN A 285 1.15 8.39 -9.70
CA GLN A 285 0.82 7.19 -10.48
C GLN A 285 1.49 5.91 -9.94
N GLU A 286 2.75 6.03 -9.52
CA GLU A 286 3.52 4.94 -8.91
C GLU A 286 2.82 4.39 -7.65
N LEU A 287 2.35 5.28 -6.77
CA LEU A 287 1.67 4.89 -5.53
C LEU A 287 0.29 4.28 -5.81
N MET A 288 -0.47 4.86 -6.73
CA MET A 288 -1.78 4.34 -7.14
C MET A 288 -1.71 2.89 -7.64
N GLU A 289 -0.67 2.53 -8.38
CA GLU A 289 -0.46 1.14 -8.81
C GLU A 289 -0.18 0.19 -7.63
N LYS A 290 0.51 0.66 -6.59
CA LYS A 290 0.76 -0.13 -5.37
C LYS A 290 -0.52 -0.30 -4.55
N TYR A 291 -1.33 0.76 -4.41
CA TYR A 291 -2.60 0.70 -3.68
C TYR A 291 -3.57 -0.29 -4.30
N LYS A 292 -3.83 -0.20 -5.61
CA LYS A 292 -4.67 -1.17 -6.35
C LYS A 292 -4.21 -2.61 -6.18
N LYS A 293 -2.90 -2.82 -6.06
CA LYS A 293 -2.33 -4.15 -5.83
C LYS A 293 -2.68 -4.68 -4.44
N LEU A 294 -2.64 -3.83 -3.41
CA LEU A 294 -3.02 -4.18 -2.04
C LEU A 294 -4.53 -4.34 -1.90
N GLU A 295 -5.31 -3.45 -2.49
CA GLU A 295 -6.77 -3.49 -2.53
C GLU A 295 -7.29 -4.85 -3.04
N LYS A 296 -6.71 -5.34 -4.14
CA LYS A 296 -7.02 -6.66 -4.70
C LYS A 296 -6.74 -7.79 -3.70
N ILE A 297 -5.68 -7.70 -2.92
CA ILE A 297 -5.33 -8.72 -1.92
C ILE A 297 -6.31 -8.66 -0.75
N ASP A 298 -6.67 -7.47 -0.31
CA ASP A 298 -7.59 -7.23 0.80
C ASP A 298 -8.99 -7.74 0.51
N ASN A 299 -9.51 -7.44 -0.69
CA ASN A 299 -10.77 -7.96 -1.18
C ASN A 299 -10.86 -9.50 -1.06
N GLU A 300 -9.73 -10.19 -1.24
CA GLU A 300 -9.63 -11.64 -1.09
C GLU A 300 -9.38 -12.11 0.35
N LEU A 301 -8.74 -11.29 1.19
CA LEU A 301 -8.48 -11.59 2.61
C LEU A 301 -9.72 -11.41 3.49
N ILE A 302 -10.49 -10.35 3.24
CA ILE A 302 -11.61 -9.91 4.07
C ILE A 302 -12.84 -10.76 3.77
N ASN A 303 -13.06 -11.12 2.49
CA ASN A 303 -14.25 -11.82 2.06
C ASN A 303 -13.94 -13.29 1.75
N THR A 304 -14.21 -14.20 2.68
CA THR A 304 -13.96 -15.64 2.53
C THR A 304 -14.82 -16.29 1.42
N ASP A 305 -15.95 -15.66 1.08
CA ASP A 305 -16.83 -16.00 -0.04
C ASP A 305 -16.57 -15.15 -1.29
N PHE A 306 -15.49 -14.36 -1.34
CA PHE A 306 -15.20 -13.39 -2.41
C PHE A 306 -15.38 -13.97 -3.80
N LYS A 307 -14.87 -15.18 -4.07
CA LYS A 307 -15.02 -15.80 -5.40
C LYS A 307 -16.47 -16.15 -5.74
N LYS A 308 -17.28 -16.56 -4.74
CA LYS A 308 -18.70 -16.90 -4.90
C LYS A 308 -19.54 -15.64 -5.04
N LYS A 309 -19.24 -14.58 -4.25
CA LYS A 309 -19.85 -13.26 -4.35
C LYS A 309 -19.46 -12.56 -5.67
N MET A 310 -18.22 -12.67 -6.12
CA MET A 310 -17.75 -12.18 -7.41
C MET A 310 -18.44 -12.91 -8.57
N GLY A 311 -18.68 -14.22 -8.46
CA GLY A 311 -19.46 -14.99 -9.43
C GLY A 311 -20.94 -14.55 -9.51
N LYS A 312 -21.61 -14.38 -8.36
CA LYS A 312 -22.98 -13.88 -8.28
C LYS A 312 -23.10 -12.42 -8.74
N ASN A 313 -22.20 -11.54 -8.29
CA ASN A 313 -22.15 -10.13 -8.69
C ASN A 313 -21.84 -9.99 -10.18
N LYS A 314 -20.96 -10.82 -10.74
CA LYS A 314 -20.71 -10.85 -12.19
C LYS A 314 -21.95 -11.27 -12.97
N LEU A 315 -22.71 -12.26 -12.48
CA LEU A 315 -23.96 -12.68 -13.12
C LEU A 315 -25.03 -11.58 -13.07
N LEU A 316 -25.22 -10.94 -11.90
CA LEU A 316 -26.14 -9.81 -11.74
C LEU A 316 -25.74 -8.63 -12.63
N LYS A 317 -24.45 -8.27 -12.62
CA LYS A 317 -23.89 -7.20 -13.46
C LYS A 317 -24.07 -7.49 -14.95
N ASN A 318 -23.82 -8.71 -15.40
CA ASN A 318 -24.09 -9.10 -16.78
C ASN A 318 -25.58 -8.99 -17.13
N LYS A 319 -26.48 -9.35 -16.19
CA LYS A 319 -27.92 -9.21 -16.36
C LYS A 319 -28.33 -7.74 -16.49
N ILE A 320 -27.80 -6.86 -15.62
CA ILE A 320 -27.98 -5.40 -15.68
C ILE A 320 -27.51 -4.85 -17.03
N ILE A 321 -26.28 -5.19 -17.45
CA ILE A 321 -25.69 -4.76 -18.72
C ILE A 321 -26.54 -5.19 -19.91
N ASN A 322 -27.04 -6.43 -19.89
CA ASN A 322 -27.88 -6.95 -20.96
C ASN A 322 -29.21 -6.17 -21.06
N TYR A 323 -29.90 -5.95 -19.93
CA TYR A 323 -31.13 -5.14 -19.94
C TYR A 323 -30.87 -3.69 -20.35
N PHE A 324 -29.75 -3.12 -19.90
CA PHE A 324 -29.39 -1.75 -20.28
C PHE A 324 -29.19 -1.68 -21.80
N SER A 325 -28.44 -2.61 -22.39
CA SER A 325 -28.22 -2.68 -23.83
C SER A 325 -29.54 -2.79 -24.60
N GLN A 326 -30.43 -3.69 -24.18
CA GLN A 326 -31.77 -3.84 -24.77
C GLN A 326 -32.64 -2.59 -24.61
N GLY A 327 -32.50 -1.86 -23.51
CA GLY A 327 -33.19 -0.59 -23.28
C GLY A 327 -32.70 0.50 -24.22
N ILE A 328 -31.38 0.63 -24.39
CA ILE A 328 -30.77 1.60 -25.30
C ILE A 328 -31.11 1.32 -26.76
N GLU A 329 -31.16 0.04 -27.19
CA GLU A 329 -31.58 -0.35 -28.55
C GLU A 329 -33.01 0.10 -28.90
N LYS A 330 -33.88 0.28 -27.90
CA LYS A 330 -35.27 0.74 -28.11
C LYS A 330 -35.39 2.26 -28.20
N LEU A 331 -34.32 3.01 -27.91
CA LEU A 331 -34.33 4.48 -27.97
C LEU A 331 -34.19 4.97 -29.43
N PRO A 332 -34.64 6.20 -29.73
CA PRO A 332 -34.44 6.80 -31.05
C PRO A 332 -32.96 6.80 -31.49
N ASN A 333 -32.71 6.55 -32.78
CA ASN A 333 -31.36 6.42 -33.34
C ASN A 333 -30.41 7.57 -33.01
N LYS A 334 -30.92 8.79 -32.80
CA LYS A 334 -30.09 9.95 -32.43
C LYS A 334 -29.27 9.72 -31.15
N TYR A 335 -29.77 8.94 -30.18
CA TYR A 335 -29.06 8.66 -28.94
C TYR A 335 -27.97 7.61 -29.16
N SER A 336 -28.30 6.50 -29.84
CA SER A 336 -27.33 5.46 -30.16
C SER A 336 -26.23 5.96 -31.11
N GLU A 337 -26.57 6.77 -32.11
CA GLU A 337 -25.61 7.43 -33.00
C GLU A 337 -24.69 8.41 -32.27
N TYR A 338 -25.14 9.04 -31.18
CA TYR A 338 -24.30 9.96 -30.40
C TYR A 338 -23.39 9.25 -29.40
N LEU A 339 -23.92 8.23 -28.72
CA LEU A 339 -23.19 7.43 -27.72
C LEU A 339 -22.15 6.50 -28.34
N PHE A 340 -22.44 5.96 -29.52
CA PHE A 340 -21.63 4.94 -30.19
C PHE A 340 -21.01 5.42 -31.51
N LYS A 341 -21.00 6.74 -31.77
CA LYS A 341 -20.52 7.37 -33.02
C LYS A 341 -19.07 7.04 -33.38
N ASN A 342 -18.22 6.94 -32.36
CA ASN A 342 -16.79 6.73 -32.50
C ASN A 342 -16.49 5.28 -32.12
N GLU A 343 -16.10 4.47 -33.10
CA GLU A 343 -15.73 3.06 -32.93
C GLU A 343 -14.48 2.90 -32.06
N GLU A 344 -14.67 3.01 -30.74
CA GLU A 344 -13.95 2.33 -29.65
C GLU A 344 -14.86 2.13 -28.41
N VAL A 345 -16.13 2.60 -28.46
CA VAL A 345 -17.02 2.77 -27.29
C VAL A 345 -18.08 1.65 -27.16
N ALA A 346 -18.16 0.72 -28.12
CA ALA A 346 -18.90 -0.54 -28.00
C ALA A 346 -18.06 -1.67 -27.37
N ASN A 347 -17.06 -1.33 -26.55
CA ASN A 347 -16.22 -2.31 -25.88
C ASN A 347 -16.82 -2.65 -24.51
N ASP A 348 -16.72 -3.91 -24.09
CA ASP A 348 -17.29 -4.44 -22.83
C ASP A 348 -17.00 -3.55 -21.61
N ALA A 349 -15.88 -2.84 -21.61
CA ALA A 349 -15.47 -1.90 -20.57
C ALA A 349 -16.45 -0.73 -20.34
N VAL A 350 -17.08 -0.18 -21.38
CA VAL A 350 -18.01 0.97 -21.23
C VAL A 350 -19.34 0.50 -20.64
N LEU A 351 -19.87 -0.59 -21.16
CA LEU A 351 -21.04 -1.27 -20.61
C LEU A 351 -20.81 -1.67 -19.16
N GLU A 352 -19.60 -2.11 -18.83
CA GLU A 352 -19.22 -2.46 -17.47
C GLU A 352 -19.36 -1.28 -16.49
N LYS A 353 -19.02 -0.06 -16.93
CA LYS A 353 -19.18 1.14 -16.11
C LYS A 353 -20.65 1.52 -15.91
N PHE A 354 -21.48 1.48 -16.97
CA PHE A 354 -22.93 1.70 -16.83
C PHE A 354 -23.58 0.67 -15.91
N GLY A 355 -23.14 -0.58 -15.96
CA GLY A 355 -23.59 -1.61 -15.02
C GLY A 355 -23.31 -1.23 -13.56
N ASN A 356 -22.17 -0.59 -13.27
CA ASN A 356 -21.85 -0.08 -11.93
C ASN A 356 -22.72 1.13 -11.55
N TYR A 357 -22.99 2.03 -12.49
CA TYR A 357 -23.85 3.19 -12.25
C TYR A 357 -25.28 2.80 -11.90
N ILE A 358 -25.84 1.84 -12.62
CA ILE A 358 -27.18 1.32 -12.32
C ILE A 358 -27.20 0.67 -10.94
N LEU A 359 -26.17 -0.10 -10.59
CA LEU A 359 -26.07 -0.69 -9.25
C LEU A 359 -26.05 0.38 -8.15
N ASN A 360 -25.31 1.48 -8.36
CA ASN A 360 -25.27 2.60 -7.42
C ASN A 360 -26.61 3.34 -7.32
N TYR A 361 -27.27 3.58 -8.45
CA TYR A 361 -28.61 4.18 -8.49
C TYR A 361 -29.61 3.38 -7.64
N VAL A 362 -29.61 2.06 -7.77
CA VAL A 362 -30.53 1.21 -7.00
C VAL A 362 -30.21 1.23 -5.50
N LYS A 363 -28.93 1.23 -5.12
CA LYS A 363 -28.52 1.42 -3.71
C LYS A 363 -29.05 2.74 -3.13
N ILE A 364 -29.03 3.83 -3.92
CA ILE A 364 -29.57 5.12 -3.51
C ILE A 364 -31.09 5.01 -3.26
N LEU A 365 -31.83 4.39 -4.17
CA LEU A 365 -33.29 4.20 -4.02
C LEU A 365 -33.64 3.34 -2.80
N ASP A 366 -32.91 2.25 -2.56
CA ASP A 366 -33.14 1.36 -1.43
C ASP A 366 -32.87 2.06 -0.09
N ALA A 367 -31.83 2.91 -0.03
CA ALA A 367 -31.56 3.73 1.15
C ALA A 367 -32.74 4.68 1.45
N GLN A 368 -33.35 5.27 0.42
CA GLN A 368 -34.51 6.15 0.57
C GLN A 368 -35.76 5.41 1.07
N LYS A 369 -36.05 4.22 0.53
CA LYS A 369 -37.17 3.39 0.98
C LYS A 369 -37.04 3.00 2.45
N ASN A 370 -35.84 2.58 2.87
CA ASN A 370 -35.57 2.21 4.26
C ASN A 370 -35.70 3.39 5.23
N ASN A 371 -35.26 4.58 4.84
CA ASN A 371 -35.41 5.79 5.66
C ASN A 371 -36.88 6.23 5.82
N ASN A 372 -37.72 6.03 4.79
CA ASN A 372 -39.15 6.31 4.88
C ASN A 372 -39.89 5.33 5.81
N LEU A 373 -39.55 4.04 5.76
CA LEU A 373 -40.12 3.01 6.65
C LEU A 373 -39.74 3.22 8.13
N ASN A 374 -38.54 3.71 8.41
CA ASN A 374 -38.10 4.01 9.78
C ASN A 374 -38.79 5.26 10.37
N ASN A 375 -39.29 6.17 9.54
CA ASN A 375 -40.06 7.32 10.01
C ASN A 375 -41.50 6.96 10.43
N GLU A 376 -42.07 5.86 9.93
CA GLU A 376 -43.40 5.38 10.35
C GLU A 376 -43.37 4.59 11.67
N ASN A 377 -42.22 4.05 12.07
CA ASN A 377 -42.06 3.26 13.30
C ASN A 377 -41.45 4.03 14.50
N LYS A 378 -41.49 5.36 14.50
CA LYS A 378 -41.05 6.20 15.63
C LYS A 378 -42.04 6.21 16.81
N VAL A 379 -42.48 5.02 17.24
CA VAL A 379 -42.96 4.81 18.62
C VAL A 379 -42.43 3.44 19.04
N LEU A 380 -41.41 3.48 19.91
CA LEU A 380 -40.82 2.41 20.72
C LEU A 380 -39.39 1.98 20.35
N GLU A 381 -38.53 2.35 21.30
CA GLU A 381 -37.32 1.69 21.79
C GLU A 381 -35.95 2.08 21.20
N LYS A 382 -35.16 2.62 22.14
CA LYS A 382 -33.71 2.77 22.13
C LYS A 382 -33.04 1.40 22.10
N SER A 383 -31.94 1.28 21.35
CA SER A 383 -30.70 0.70 21.88
C SER A 383 -29.53 1.01 20.93
N GLU A 384 -28.43 1.45 21.54
CA GLU A 384 -27.08 1.37 21.00
C GLU A 384 -26.69 -0.09 20.68
N ASP A 385 -25.57 -0.21 19.98
CA ASP A 385 -24.85 -1.42 19.53
C ASP A 385 -25.20 -1.97 18.14
N THR A 386 -24.12 -2.19 17.36
CA THR A 386 -23.98 -2.96 16.10
C THR A 386 -24.11 -2.22 14.75
N LEU A 387 -23.04 -1.51 14.36
CA LEU A 387 -22.72 -1.28 12.93
C LEU A 387 -22.10 -2.52 12.25
N ASP A 388 -21.95 -3.65 12.96
CA ASP A 388 -21.41 -4.91 12.42
C ASP A 388 -22.43 -6.07 12.38
N GLU A 389 -23.73 -5.85 12.66
CA GLU A 389 -24.78 -6.88 12.45
C GLU A 389 -25.65 -6.64 11.21
N ILE A 390 -25.45 -5.54 10.47
CA ILE A 390 -26.19 -5.29 9.21
C ILE A 390 -25.64 -6.16 8.05
N GLU A 391 -24.45 -6.75 8.17
CA GLU A 391 -23.80 -7.46 7.06
C GLU A 391 -24.06 -8.98 6.98
N VAL A 392 -24.82 -9.59 7.90
CA VAL A 392 -24.98 -11.07 7.92
C VAL A 392 -26.40 -11.57 7.66
N ASN A 393 -27.46 -10.74 7.64
CA ASN A 393 -28.83 -11.25 7.41
C ASN A 393 -29.80 -10.35 6.61
N LYS A 394 -29.31 -9.56 5.64
CA LYS A 394 -30.16 -8.99 4.58
C LYS A 394 -29.84 -9.58 3.21
N GLU A 395 -30.08 -10.88 3.02
CA GLU A 395 -30.37 -11.41 1.68
C GLU A 395 -31.82 -11.05 1.26
N LYS A 396 -32.17 -9.76 1.25
CA LYS A 396 -33.23 -9.23 0.38
C LYS A 396 -32.52 -8.74 -0.86
N SER A 397 -32.91 -9.24 -2.04
CA SER A 397 -32.26 -8.87 -3.30
C SER A 397 -32.19 -7.35 -3.42
N GLU A 398 -30.99 -6.82 -3.67
CA GLU A 398 -30.71 -5.39 -3.95
C GLU A 398 -31.54 -4.84 -5.15
N PHE A 399 -32.41 -5.63 -5.76
CA PHE A 399 -33.28 -5.25 -6.86
C PHE A 399 -34.68 -5.79 -6.56
N GLU A 400 -35.70 -4.95 -6.65
CA GLU A 400 -37.10 -5.40 -6.67
C GLU A 400 -37.40 -6.09 -8.01
N ASN A 401 -36.90 -5.51 -9.10
CA ASN A 401 -36.89 -6.13 -10.43
C ASN A 401 -35.79 -5.49 -11.28
N VAL A 402 -34.74 -6.27 -11.61
CA VAL A 402 -33.58 -5.81 -12.40
C VAL A 402 -33.97 -5.10 -13.69
N GLU A 403 -35.00 -5.57 -14.40
CA GLU A 403 -35.45 -4.93 -15.64
C GLU A 403 -36.07 -3.56 -15.38
N THR A 404 -36.98 -3.47 -14.40
CA THR A 404 -37.63 -2.22 -14.01
C THR A 404 -36.60 -1.20 -13.52
N ASP A 405 -35.69 -1.62 -12.65
CA ASP A 405 -34.69 -0.74 -12.04
C ASP A 405 -33.70 -0.19 -13.10
N VAL A 406 -33.33 -1.02 -14.08
CA VAL A 406 -32.54 -0.57 -15.25
C VAL A 406 -33.31 0.42 -16.10
N LEU A 407 -34.60 0.17 -16.38
CA LEU A 407 -35.43 1.09 -17.14
C LEU A 407 -35.62 2.43 -16.43
N ASN A 408 -35.80 2.42 -15.11
CA ASN A 408 -35.89 3.64 -14.31
C ASN A 408 -34.59 4.44 -14.37
N TYR A 409 -33.42 3.80 -14.23
CA TYR A 409 -32.14 4.48 -14.45
C TYR A 409 -32.04 5.10 -15.85
N ILE A 410 -32.49 4.38 -16.89
CA ILE A 410 -32.48 4.90 -18.27
C ILE A 410 -33.33 6.17 -18.36
N LEU A 411 -34.53 6.16 -17.79
CA LEU A 411 -35.50 7.25 -17.87
C LEU A 411 -35.13 8.45 -16.99
N GLU A 412 -34.68 8.22 -15.76
CA GLU A 412 -34.48 9.27 -14.75
C GLU A 412 -33.08 9.89 -14.80
N ILE A 413 -32.08 9.15 -15.26
CA ILE A 413 -30.68 9.57 -15.19
C ILE A 413 -30.09 9.66 -16.59
N PHE A 414 -30.08 8.55 -17.31
CA PHE A 414 -29.33 8.46 -18.56
C PHE A 414 -29.90 9.33 -19.67
N LEU A 415 -31.20 9.25 -19.93
CA LEU A 415 -31.86 9.99 -21.01
C LEU A 415 -31.78 11.51 -20.80
N PRO A 416 -32.13 12.06 -19.62
CA PRO A 416 -31.98 13.49 -19.36
C PRO A 416 -30.55 13.98 -19.62
N ILE A 417 -29.55 13.24 -19.15
CA ILE A 417 -28.15 13.58 -19.38
C ILE A 417 -27.83 13.51 -20.88
N ALA A 418 -28.20 12.42 -21.56
CA ALA A 418 -27.94 12.26 -22.98
C ALA A 418 -28.56 13.38 -23.83
N GLU A 419 -29.77 13.86 -23.48
CA GLU A 419 -30.44 14.99 -24.13
C GLU A 419 -29.67 16.29 -23.96
N ILE A 420 -29.26 16.61 -22.73
CA ILE A 420 -28.44 17.81 -22.43
C ILE A 420 -27.16 17.80 -23.27
N PHE A 421 -26.49 16.65 -23.33
CA PHE A 421 -25.25 16.50 -24.08
C PHE A 421 -25.45 16.61 -25.60
N LEU A 422 -26.52 16.03 -26.14
CA LEU A 422 -26.90 16.16 -27.54
C LEU A 422 -27.11 17.63 -27.92
N GLU A 423 -27.85 18.39 -27.11
CA GLU A 423 -28.14 19.80 -27.38
C GLU A 423 -26.88 20.69 -27.29
N ILE A 424 -26.00 20.41 -26.33
CA ILE A 424 -24.74 21.16 -26.19
C ILE A 424 -23.75 20.82 -27.32
N ASN A 425 -23.72 19.56 -27.76
CA ASN A 425 -22.56 18.98 -28.43
C ASN A 425 -22.88 18.07 -29.62
N GLU A 426 -23.82 18.45 -30.50
CA GLU A 426 -24.25 17.66 -31.68
C GLU A 426 -23.10 17.12 -32.58
N LYS A 427 -21.91 17.74 -32.54
CA LYS A 427 -20.79 17.43 -33.45
C LYS A 427 -19.69 16.55 -32.83
N ASP A 428 -19.37 16.71 -31.56
CA ASP A 428 -18.29 15.97 -30.88
C ASP A 428 -18.91 14.82 -30.09
N GLY A 429 -18.54 13.58 -30.42
CA GLY A 429 -19.13 12.37 -29.83
C GLY A 429 -19.07 12.29 -28.30
N PHE A 430 -19.78 11.31 -27.74
CA PHE A 430 -19.92 11.11 -26.30
C PHE A 430 -18.58 10.99 -25.54
N ILE A 431 -18.42 11.80 -24.47
CA ILE A 431 -17.25 11.77 -23.59
C ILE A 431 -17.66 11.20 -22.23
N PHE A 432 -17.15 10.01 -21.93
CA PHE A 432 -17.55 9.24 -20.76
C PHE A 432 -17.27 9.95 -19.43
N ASN A 433 -16.09 10.57 -19.27
CA ASN A 433 -15.74 11.28 -18.05
C ASN A 433 -16.63 12.51 -17.79
N GLU A 434 -17.23 13.10 -18.83
CA GLU A 434 -18.16 14.22 -18.67
C GLU A 434 -19.55 13.72 -18.25
N TYR A 435 -19.99 12.59 -18.80
CA TYR A 435 -21.22 11.93 -18.36
C TYR A 435 -21.14 11.50 -16.90
N GLU A 436 -20.04 10.87 -16.49
CA GLU A 436 -19.81 10.42 -15.11
C GLU A 436 -19.96 11.57 -14.10
N LYS A 437 -19.34 12.72 -14.40
CA LYS A 437 -19.47 13.93 -13.55
C LYS A 437 -20.91 14.38 -13.41
N LEU A 438 -21.65 14.48 -14.52
CA LEU A 438 -23.04 14.95 -14.48
C LEU A 438 -23.96 13.93 -13.81
N GLN A 439 -23.77 12.65 -14.07
CA GLN A 439 -24.50 11.59 -13.39
C GLN A 439 -24.32 11.66 -11.88
N ASN A 440 -23.10 11.91 -11.40
CA ASN A 440 -22.84 12.03 -9.98
C ASN A 440 -23.61 13.21 -9.35
N GLU A 441 -23.75 14.35 -10.05
CA GLU A 441 -24.61 15.45 -9.59
C GLU A 441 -26.08 15.01 -9.48
N PHE A 442 -26.60 14.28 -10.47
CA PHE A 442 -27.96 13.72 -10.42
C PHE A 442 -28.13 12.72 -9.26
N PHE A 443 -27.15 11.86 -9.01
CA PHE A 443 -27.18 10.94 -7.87
C PHE A 443 -27.17 11.66 -6.52
N ASN A 444 -26.41 12.75 -6.40
CA ASN A 444 -26.38 13.53 -5.17
C ASN A 444 -27.69 14.28 -4.93
N LEU A 445 -28.30 14.84 -5.99
CA LEU A 445 -29.65 15.39 -5.91
C LEU A 445 -30.67 14.33 -5.54
N LEU A 446 -30.56 13.14 -6.14
CA LEU A 446 -31.43 12.02 -5.83
C LEU A 446 -31.31 11.67 -4.34
N LYS A 447 -30.10 11.49 -3.79
CA LYS A 447 -29.88 11.22 -2.35
C LYS A 447 -30.57 12.26 -1.45
N LEU A 448 -30.52 13.54 -1.83
CA LEU A 448 -31.10 14.65 -1.08
C LEU A 448 -32.62 14.84 -1.28
N LYS A 449 -33.23 14.17 -2.27
CA LYS A 449 -34.62 14.39 -2.70
C LYS A 449 -35.60 14.54 -1.53
N ASN A 450 -35.69 13.54 -0.66
CA ASN A 450 -36.65 13.55 0.46
C ASN A 450 -36.43 14.74 1.42
N LEU A 451 -35.18 15.15 1.66
CA LEU A 451 -34.87 16.30 2.50
C LEU A 451 -35.27 17.61 1.82
N LEU A 452 -34.97 17.75 0.53
CA LEU A 452 -35.34 18.94 -0.24
C LEU A 452 -36.85 19.09 -0.39
N GLU A 453 -37.58 17.98 -0.54
CA GLU A 453 -39.04 17.93 -0.57
C GLU A 453 -39.62 18.34 0.79
N ALA A 454 -39.09 17.81 1.90
CA ALA A 454 -39.52 18.17 3.25
C ALA A 454 -39.33 19.66 3.56
N GLU A 455 -38.30 20.30 3.00
CA GLU A 455 -38.08 21.75 3.12
C GLU A 455 -38.88 22.59 2.11
N GLY A 456 -39.67 21.97 1.22
CA GLY A 456 -40.39 22.66 0.15
C GLY A 456 -39.47 23.30 -0.91
N LYS A 457 -38.20 22.89 -0.95
CA LYS A 457 -37.17 23.47 -1.83
C LYS A 457 -36.87 22.60 -3.04
N PHE A 458 -37.37 21.38 -3.13
CA PHE A 458 -37.14 20.48 -4.27
C PHE A 458 -37.42 21.17 -5.61
N VAL A 459 -38.57 21.82 -5.74
CA VAL A 459 -38.95 22.60 -6.95
C VAL A 459 -37.96 23.74 -7.24
N LYS A 460 -37.48 24.44 -6.19
CA LYS A 460 -36.46 25.49 -6.35
C LYS A 460 -35.16 24.92 -6.93
N TYR A 461 -34.78 23.71 -6.52
CA TYR A 461 -33.56 23.06 -6.97
C TYR A 461 -33.69 22.40 -8.35
N GLU A 462 -34.83 21.81 -8.68
CA GLU A 462 -35.15 21.41 -10.06
C GLU A 462 -35.06 22.62 -11.00
N ASN A 463 -35.52 23.79 -10.57
CA ASN A 463 -35.40 25.03 -11.33
C ASN A 463 -33.94 25.49 -11.47
N ILE A 464 -33.12 25.44 -10.41
CA ILE A 464 -31.69 25.79 -10.47
C ILE A 464 -30.93 24.85 -11.42
N MET A 465 -31.21 23.54 -11.35
CA MET A 465 -30.63 22.56 -12.26
C MET A 465 -31.08 22.82 -13.70
N SER A 466 -32.37 23.09 -13.90
CA SER A 466 -32.92 23.45 -15.22
C SER A 466 -32.32 24.73 -15.79
N GLU A 467 -32.11 25.76 -14.97
CA GLU A 467 -31.45 27.01 -15.36
C GLU A 467 -29.97 26.78 -15.72
N SER A 468 -29.26 25.96 -14.92
CA SER A 468 -27.86 25.61 -15.17
C SER A 468 -27.71 24.82 -16.48
N ILE A 469 -28.63 23.87 -16.72
CA ILE A 469 -28.76 23.13 -17.97
C ILE A 469 -29.02 24.07 -19.14
N LYS A 470 -30.00 24.96 -19.02
CA LYS A 470 -30.35 25.92 -20.06
C LYS A 470 -29.18 26.83 -20.40
N LEU A 471 -28.49 27.38 -19.40
CA LEU A 471 -27.29 28.18 -19.58
C LEU A 471 -26.15 27.38 -20.25
N ALA A 472 -25.96 26.13 -19.86
CA ALA A 472 -24.96 25.26 -20.47
C ALA A 472 -25.26 25.01 -21.96
N ILE A 473 -26.54 24.82 -22.33
CA ILE A 473 -27.02 24.69 -23.72
C ILE A 473 -26.82 26.00 -24.49
N ASP A 474 -27.32 27.12 -23.95
CA ASP A 474 -27.26 28.44 -24.59
C ASP A 474 -25.80 28.89 -24.84
N THR A 475 -24.90 28.63 -23.89
CA THR A 475 -23.49 29.04 -23.95
C THR A 475 -22.56 27.97 -24.52
N LYS A 476 -23.07 26.76 -24.78
CA LYS A 476 -22.28 25.57 -25.13
C LYS A 476 -21.13 25.27 -24.16
N ASN A 477 -21.35 25.51 -22.87
CA ASN A 477 -20.33 25.37 -21.83
C ASN A 477 -20.73 24.31 -20.79
N LYS A 478 -20.23 23.08 -20.97
CA LYS A 478 -20.52 21.94 -20.08
C LYS A 478 -20.05 22.12 -18.64
N LYS A 479 -19.09 23.02 -18.36
CA LYS A 479 -18.62 23.27 -16.98
C LYS A 479 -19.73 23.84 -16.09
N MET A 480 -20.78 24.40 -16.68
CA MET A 480 -21.94 24.91 -15.94
C MET A 480 -22.86 23.81 -15.41
N LEU A 481 -22.67 22.55 -15.83
CA LEU A 481 -23.50 21.42 -15.42
C LEU A 481 -23.02 20.75 -14.11
N THR A 482 -21.87 21.16 -13.57
CA THR A 482 -21.24 20.56 -12.38
C THR A 482 -21.13 21.60 -11.25
N GLY A 483 -21.13 21.14 -10.00
CA GLY A 483 -21.03 22.00 -8.82
C GLY A 483 -22.39 22.38 -8.22
N VAL A 484 -23.47 21.70 -8.62
CA VAL A 484 -24.81 21.94 -8.04
C VAL A 484 -24.79 21.57 -6.57
N GLN A 485 -24.17 20.46 -6.20
CA GLN A 485 -24.02 20.08 -4.80
C GLN A 485 -23.23 21.13 -3.98
N GLU A 486 -22.10 21.64 -4.48
CA GLU A 486 -21.34 22.72 -3.80
C GLU A 486 -22.19 23.95 -3.60
N PHE A 487 -22.97 24.30 -4.63
CA PHE A 487 -23.91 25.40 -4.57
C PHE A 487 -25.00 25.15 -3.51
N LEU A 488 -25.58 23.95 -3.43
CA LEU A 488 -26.58 23.59 -2.42
C LEU A 488 -26.03 23.75 -1.00
N VAL A 489 -24.83 23.23 -0.75
CA VAL A 489 -24.16 23.33 0.55
C VAL A 489 -23.86 24.80 0.87
N SER A 490 -23.36 25.57 -0.10
CA SER A 490 -23.11 27.01 0.05
C SER A 490 -24.38 27.82 0.34
N GLU A 491 -25.49 27.56 -0.37
CA GLU A 491 -26.76 28.23 -0.12
C GLU A 491 -27.32 27.87 1.26
N LYS A 492 -27.24 26.60 1.65
CA LYS A 492 -27.68 26.15 2.96
C LYS A 492 -26.83 26.73 4.09
N LYS A 493 -25.51 26.88 3.88
CA LYS A 493 -24.60 27.62 4.77
C LYS A 493 -25.04 29.07 4.93
N LYS A 494 -25.35 29.78 3.84
CA LYS A 494 -25.83 31.18 3.91
C LYS A 494 -27.16 31.28 4.66
N GLU A 495 -28.08 30.35 4.43
CA GLU A 495 -29.34 30.27 5.16
C GLU A 495 -29.09 30.04 6.65
N PHE A 496 -28.22 29.11 7.01
CA PHE A 496 -27.87 28.80 8.39
C PHE A 496 -27.28 30.01 9.11
N LEU A 497 -26.28 30.67 8.50
CA LEU A 497 -25.64 31.86 9.05
C LEU A 497 -26.63 33.02 9.29
N LYS A 498 -27.65 33.18 8.43
CA LYS A 498 -28.68 34.23 8.61
C LYS A 498 -29.60 33.97 9.80
N ASN A 499 -29.71 32.71 10.26
CA ASN A 499 -30.53 32.34 11.41
C ASN A 499 -29.77 32.43 12.74
N LEU A 500 -28.46 32.70 12.71
CA LEU A 500 -27.65 32.94 13.90
C LEU A 500 -27.61 34.43 14.24
N LYS A 501 -27.71 34.77 15.52
CA LYS A 501 -27.47 36.13 16.04
C LYS A 501 -25.97 36.46 16.06
N LYS A 502 -25.11 35.46 16.25
CA LYS A 502 -23.64 35.57 16.31
C LYS A 502 -22.99 34.63 15.29
N PRO A 503 -23.13 34.88 13.98
CA PRO A 503 -22.56 34.03 12.94
C PRO A 503 -21.03 33.92 12.98
N GLU A 504 -20.34 34.88 13.58
CA GLU A 504 -18.88 34.91 13.68
C GLU A 504 -18.35 33.71 14.49
N ILE A 505 -19.03 33.32 15.56
CA ILE A 505 -18.65 32.17 16.40
C ILE A 505 -18.67 30.87 15.56
N PHE A 506 -19.71 30.69 14.75
CA PHE A 506 -19.80 29.53 13.87
C PHE A 506 -18.73 29.56 12.77
N GLN A 507 -18.36 30.74 12.27
CA GLN A 507 -17.27 30.88 11.30
C GLN A 507 -15.92 30.49 11.90
N GLU A 508 -15.63 30.86 13.14
CA GLU A 508 -14.42 30.43 13.86
C GLU A 508 -14.34 28.89 13.99
N ILE A 509 -15.48 28.22 14.22
CA ILE A 509 -15.56 26.75 14.23
C ILE A 509 -15.17 26.18 12.85
N LEU A 510 -15.70 26.74 11.76
CA LEU A 510 -15.38 26.30 10.40
C LEU A 510 -13.91 26.55 10.03
N GLU A 511 -13.33 27.68 10.45
CA GLU A 511 -11.91 27.97 10.23
C GLU A 511 -11.00 26.96 10.92
N LYS A 512 -11.40 26.50 12.11
CA LYS A 512 -10.61 25.57 12.92
C LYS A 512 -10.75 24.11 12.50
N TYR A 513 -11.96 23.68 12.15
CA TYR A 513 -12.28 22.27 11.89
C TYR A 513 -12.59 21.97 10.42
N GLY A 514 -12.48 22.97 9.54
CA GLY A 514 -12.75 22.83 8.13
C GLY A 514 -14.22 23.06 7.77
N GLU A 515 -14.46 23.18 6.47
CA GLU A 515 -15.80 23.42 5.96
C GLU A 515 -16.68 22.17 5.98
N ILE A 516 -17.97 22.40 6.19
CA ILE A 516 -19.02 21.41 5.97
C ILE A 516 -19.19 21.21 4.47
N LYS A 517 -19.10 19.97 4.01
CA LYS A 517 -19.23 19.57 2.60
C LYS A 517 -20.56 18.86 2.32
N LYS A 518 -21.35 18.50 3.34
CA LYS A 518 -22.66 17.85 3.17
C LYS A 518 -23.83 18.78 3.50
N TYR A 519 -24.89 18.71 2.69
CA TYR A 519 -26.12 19.46 2.91
C TYR A 519 -26.84 18.98 4.18
N GLU A 520 -26.84 17.67 4.40
CA GLU A 520 -27.49 16.98 5.52
C GLU A 520 -26.93 17.42 6.87
N THR A 521 -25.64 17.75 6.94
CA THR A 521 -25.00 18.28 8.14
C THR A 521 -25.65 19.60 8.57
N TYR A 522 -25.91 20.50 7.63
CA TYR A 522 -26.64 21.74 7.94
C TYR A 522 -28.09 21.48 8.35
N VAL A 523 -28.77 20.49 7.76
CA VAL A 523 -30.13 20.12 8.19
C VAL A 523 -30.14 19.66 9.65
N LYS A 524 -29.19 18.79 10.04
CA LYS A 524 -29.00 18.39 11.43
C LYS A 524 -28.74 19.59 12.34
N PHE A 525 -27.92 20.54 11.90
CA PHE A 525 -27.63 21.76 12.66
C PHE A 525 -28.83 22.68 12.81
N PHE A 526 -29.70 22.81 11.80
CA PHE A 526 -30.96 23.53 11.96
C PHE A 526 -31.87 22.89 13.01
N ILE A 527 -32.02 21.56 12.97
CA ILE A 527 -32.81 20.82 13.96
C ILE A 527 -32.24 21.02 15.38
N ALA A 528 -30.91 20.92 15.53
CA ALA A 528 -30.26 21.15 16.81
C ALA A 528 -30.41 22.62 17.27
N LEU A 529 -30.27 23.58 16.37
CA LEU A 529 -30.47 25.00 16.66
C LEU A 529 -31.90 25.29 17.15
N ASP A 530 -32.90 24.68 16.52
CA ASP A 530 -34.31 24.82 16.93
C ASP A 530 -34.59 24.16 18.28
N ASN A 531 -33.94 23.03 18.59
CA ASN A 531 -34.15 22.27 19.82
C ASN A 531 -33.45 22.89 21.04
N PHE A 532 -32.21 23.35 20.90
CA PHE A 532 -31.37 23.81 22.01
C PHE A 532 -31.27 25.34 22.10
N GLY A 533 -31.57 26.05 21.00
CA GLY A 533 -31.27 27.47 20.88
C GLY A 533 -29.78 27.74 20.63
N GLU A 534 -29.49 28.95 20.12
CA GLU A 534 -28.17 29.30 19.58
C GLU A 534 -27.01 29.17 20.56
N GLU A 535 -27.16 29.69 21.78
CA GLU A 535 -26.06 29.72 22.75
C GLU A 535 -25.66 28.31 23.20
N GLU A 536 -26.63 27.46 23.52
CA GLU A 536 -26.37 26.08 23.92
C GLU A 536 -25.85 25.24 22.74
N PHE A 537 -26.45 25.39 21.55
CA PHE A 537 -26.01 24.69 20.35
C PHE A 537 -24.55 24.99 20.01
N LEU A 538 -24.16 26.26 19.91
CA LEU A 538 -22.80 26.65 19.53
C LEU A 538 -21.77 26.21 20.57
N ASN A 539 -22.09 26.36 21.86
CA ASN A 539 -21.20 25.94 22.95
C ASN A 539 -20.99 24.42 22.95
N ASN A 540 -22.06 23.64 22.78
CA ASN A 540 -21.98 22.18 22.72
C ASN A 540 -21.22 21.73 21.48
N LEU A 541 -21.53 22.30 20.31
CA LEU A 541 -20.83 21.98 19.06
C LEU A 541 -19.32 22.23 19.15
N GLU A 542 -18.90 23.40 19.64
CA GLU A 542 -17.47 23.72 19.77
C GLU A 542 -16.77 22.79 20.75
N LYS A 543 -17.40 22.53 21.91
CA LYS A 543 -16.85 21.66 22.95
C LYS A 543 -16.70 20.23 22.43
N ASP A 544 -17.74 19.68 21.83
CA ASP A 544 -17.75 18.28 21.38
C ASP A 544 -16.81 18.09 20.19
N LEU A 545 -16.73 19.04 19.26
CA LEU A 545 -15.72 19.03 18.19
C LEU A 545 -14.30 19.10 18.75
N LYS A 546 -14.07 19.90 19.79
CA LYS A 546 -12.77 20.00 20.45
C LYS A 546 -12.38 18.69 21.12
N GLU A 547 -13.29 18.10 21.89
CA GLU A 547 -13.06 16.79 22.53
C GLU A 547 -12.80 15.72 21.47
N PHE A 548 -13.59 15.71 20.38
CA PHE A 548 -13.45 14.77 19.28
C PHE A 548 -12.10 14.92 18.55
N TYR A 549 -11.67 16.16 18.25
CA TYR A 549 -10.39 16.46 17.59
C TYR A 549 -9.16 16.14 18.44
N LEU A 550 -9.29 16.19 19.77
CA LEU A 550 -8.20 15.85 20.69
C LEU A 550 -7.96 14.33 20.80
N GLN A 551 -8.92 13.49 20.39
CA GLN A 551 -8.73 12.05 20.32
C GLN A 551 -7.99 11.67 19.04
N ASP A 552 -6.82 11.03 19.17
CA ASP A 552 -5.98 10.64 18.03
C ASP A 552 -6.71 9.69 17.08
N ASP A 553 -7.42 8.70 17.63
CA ASP A 553 -8.14 7.70 16.84
C ASP A 553 -9.16 8.34 15.90
N ASN A 554 -9.90 9.37 16.36
CA ASN A 554 -10.89 10.07 15.55
C ASN A 554 -10.26 10.84 14.39
N VAL A 555 -9.16 11.54 14.65
CA VAL A 555 -8.42 12.30 13.62
C VAL A 555 -7.79 11.34 12.61
N VAL A 556 -7.19 10.25 13.09
CA VAL A 556 -6.57 9.22 12.24
C VAL A 556 -7.60 8.53 11.36
N GLU A 557 -8.77 8.19 11.92
CA GLU A 557 -9.87 7.57 11.18
C GLU A 557 -10.42 8.51 10.11
N TYR A 558 -10.70 9.78 10.46
CA TYR A 558 -11.11 10.80 9.49
C TYR A 558 -10.11 10.91 8.33
N LYS A 559 -8.81 11.07 8.64
CA LYS A 559 -7.75 11.17 7.62
C LYS A 559 -7.69 9.91 6.76
N THR A 560 -7.97 8.74 7.34
CA THR A 560 -7.96 7.46 6.64
C THR A 560 -9.13 7.37 5.67
N GLU A 561 -10.35 7.70 6.10
CA GLU A 561 -11.52 7.74 5.23
C GLU A 561 -11.37 8.77 4.11
N LYS A 562 -10.83 9.96 4.43
CA LYS A 562 -10.54 11.00 3.43
C LYS A 562 -9.63 10.47 2.33
N VAL A 563 -8.56 9.73 2.68
CA VAL A 563 -7.63 9.14 1.70
C VAL A 563 -8.28 7.99 0.92
N MET A 564 -9.02 7.09 1.58
CA MET A 564 -9.71 5.97 0.92
C MET A 564 -10.71 6.46 -0.14
N LYS A 565 -11.40 7.58 0.11
CA LYS A 565 -12.32 8.20 -0.85
C LYS A 565 -11.62 8.80 -2.06
N ILE A 566 -10.41 9.36 -1.89
CA ILE A 566 -9.61 9.85 -3.02
C ILE A 566 -9.22 8.69 -3.95
N GLU A 567 -8.90 7.52 -3.39
CA GLU A 567 -8.51 6.32 -4.14
C GLU A 567 -9.70 5.66 -4.88
N ASN A 568 -10.87 5.61 -4.24
CA ASN A 568 -12.11 5.06 -4.79
C ASN A 568 -12.79 5.90 -5.88
N SER A 569 -12.17 7.01 -6.31
CA SER A 569 -12.63 7.84 -7.44
C SER A 569 -12.75 7.10 -8.79
N SER A 570 -12.46 5.79 -8.81
CA SER A 570 -12.99 4.86 -9.82
C SER A 570 -14.22 4.09 -9.30
N ILE A 571 -15.38 4.71 -9.48
CA ILE A 571 -16.68 4.06 -9.75
C ILE A 571 -17.47 3.50 -8.53
N PHE A 572 -16.99 3.54 -7.29
CA PHE A 572 -17.79 3.08 -6.14
C PHE A 572 -17.74 3.99 -4.90
N GLU A 573 -18.95 4.45 -4.53
CA GLU A 573 -19.39 5.06 -3.26
C GLU A 573 -18.75 6.39 -2.80
N ASP A 574 -19.61 7.42 -2.77
CA ASP A 574 -19.40 8.79 -2.25
C ASP A 574 -18.13 9.50 -2.74
N ASP A 575 -18.19 9.98 -3.99
CA ASP A 575 -17.21 10.83 -4.69
C ASP A 575 -16.99 12.24 -4.05
N TYR A 576 -17.31 12.41 -2.77
CA TYR A 576 -17.10 13.67 -2.07
C TYR A 576 -16.07 13.56 -0.95
N GLU A 577 -15.18 14.55 -0.92
CA GLU A 577 -14.37 14.87 0.23
C GLU A 577 -15.30 15.14 1.42
N ILE A 578 -15.25 14.26 2.42
CA ILE A 578 -15.96 14.48 3.68
C ILE A 578 -15.17 15.52 4.48
N GLY A 579 -15.82 16.60 4.92
CA GLY A 579 -15.23 17.52 5.88
C GLY A 579 -15.19 16.91 7.28
N PHE A 580 -14.29 17.34 8.15
CA PHE A 580 -14.16 16.78 9.50
C PHE A 580 -15.43 16.96 10.34
N ILE A 581 -16.14 18.07 10.15
CA ILE A 581 -17.44 18.31 10.80
C ILE A 581 -18.51 17.34 10.27
N ASP A 582 -18.51 17.02 8.97
CA ASP A 582 -19.43 16.02 8.41
C ASP A 582 -19.15 14.63 9.00
N PHE A 583 -17.86 14.26 9.12
CA PHE A 583 -17.43 13.01 9.74
C PHE A 583 -17.88 12.94 11.20
N PHE A 584 -17.67 14.01 11.96
CA PHE A 584 -18.15 14.14 13.34
C PHE A 584 -19.68 13.94 13.43
N CYS A 585 -20.47 14.65 12.62
CA CYS A 585 -21.93 14.54 12.63
C CYS A 585 -22.48 13.19 12.14
N ASN A 586 -21.66 12.35 11.52
CA ASN A 586 -22.02 10.98 11.19
C ASN A 586 -21.83 10.02 12.37
N LYS A 587 -20.89 10.30 13.27
CA LYS A 587 -20.61 9.46 14.44
C LYS A 587 -21.50 9.77 15.65
N PHE A 588 -22.01 10.99 15.73
CA PHE A 588 -22.89 11.42 16.82
C PHE A 588 -24.31 11.64 16.32
N VAL A 589 -25.28 11.08 17.05
CA VAL A 589 -26.70 11.42 16.89
C VAL A 589 -26.97 12.60 17.82
N TRP A 590 -27.43 13.71 17.24
CA TRP A 590 -27.79 14.95 17.93
C TRP A 590 -29.28 15.03 18.19
#